data_AF-A0AAD0FMW0-F1
#
_entry.id   AF-A0AAD0FMW0-F1
#
_cell.length_a   1.000
_cell.length_b   1.000
_cell.length_c   1.000
_cell.angle_alpha   90.00
_cell.angle_beta   90.00
_cell.angle_gamma   90.00
#
_symmetry.space_group_name_H-M   'P 1'
#
loop_
_entity.id
_entity.type
_entity.pdbx_description
1 polymer ?
#
loop_
_entity_poly.entity_id
_entity_poly.type
_entity_poly.pdbx_seq_one_letter_code
_entity_poly.pdbx_strand_id
1 'polypeptide(L)'
;MDMRCWALAGLLAFAASAGAAPSLSCQLHSGQFMVDGVGRPKVSAFIWATGHGSATPTGSIQTRIGRIDPVEGRDYKRAIRLDGKPILLPTEAHSVVGFGKVYDFGGTVALAYLGEREEDSSARPSQIVIVINKAGSVIDSEVLPGTATNPGSHCLLID
;
A
#
# COMPACT_ATOMS: atom_id res chain seq x y z
N MET A 1 -16.04 -49.79 46.94
CA MET A 1 -14.99 -48.80 47.28
C MET A 1 -14.16 -48.62 46.02
N ASP A 2 -14.06 -47.51 45.32
CA ASP A 2 -14.69 -46.19 45.28
C ASP A 2 -14.36 -45.70 43.86
N MET A 3 -15.37 -45.40 43.03
CA MET A 3 -15.72 -44.04 42.62
C MET A 3 -14.57 -43.22 41.98
N ARG A 4 -14.66 -42.95 40.67
CA ARG A 4 -14.59 -41.58 40.13
C ARG A 4 -14.84 -41.50 38.61
N CYS A 5 -15.78 -40.61 38.29
CA CYS A 5 -16.13 -40.08 36.97
C CYS A 5 -14.88 -39.49 36.25
N TRP A 6 -14.90 -39.19 34.95
CA TRP A 6 -15.37 -37.89 34.44
C TRP A 6 -15.53 -37.93 32.91
N ALA A 7 -16.47 -37.12 32.44
CA ALA A 7 -16.86 -36.91 31.05
C ALA A 7 -15.71 -36.43 30.14
N LEU A 8 -15.64 -36.98 28.94
CA LEU A 8 -14.97 -36.35 27.79
C LEU A 8 -16.05 -35.98 26.76
N ALA A 9 -16.76 -34.91 27.09
CA ALA A 9 -17.44 -34.10 26.09
C ALA A 9 -16.43 -33.06 25.57
N GLY A 10 -16.34 -32.93 24.26
CA GLY A 10 -15.78 -31.76 23.61
C GLY A 10 -14.49 -32.03 22.86
N LEU A 11 -14.58 -32.00 21.53
CA LEU A 11 -13.80 -31.10 20.68
C LEU A 11 -14.22 -31.33 19.23
N LEU A 12 -15.33 -30.69 18.83
CA LEU A 12 -15.56 -30.34 17.43
C LEU A 12 -14.56 -29.24 17.10
N ALA A 13 -13.40 -29.63 16.56
CA ALA A 13 -12.44 -28.70 16.00
C ALA A 13 -12.99 -28.16 14.67
N PHE A 14 -13.60 -26.98 14.73
CA PHE A 14 -13.86 -26.18 13.54
C PHE A 14 -12.51 -25.67 13.01
N ALA A 15 -11.94 -26.37 12.03
CA ALA A 15 -10.87 -25.83 11.21
C ALA A 15 -11.46 -24.79 10.23
N ALA A 16 -11.85 -23.63 10.75
CA ALA A 16 -12.06 -22.46 9.93
C ALA A 16 -10.67 -21.94 9.55
N SER A 17 -10.11 -22.46 8.45
CA SER A 17 -9.05 -21.77 7.72
C SER A 17 -9.68 -20.50 7.14
N ALA A 18 -9.77 -19.45 7.96
CA ALA A 18 -9.95 -18.09 7.49
C ALA A 18 -8.74 -17.78 6.62
N GLY A 19 -8.83 -18.07 5.32
CA GLY A 19 -7.82 -17.67 4.36
C GLY A 19 -7.70 -16.15 4.46
N ALA A 20 -6.60 -15.69 5.05
CA ALA A 20 -6.31 -14.27 5.10
C ALA A 20 -6.39 -13.74 3.66
N ALA A 21 -7.11 -12.64 3.47
CA ALA A 21 -7.15 -11.99 2.16
C ALA A 21 -5.70 -11.77 1.70
N PRO A 22 -5.40 -12.03 0.41
CA PRO A 22 -4.05 -11.81 -0.12
C PRO A 22 -3.66 -10.34 0.09
N SER A 23 -2.36 -10.09 0.30
CA SER A 23 -1.85 -8.72 0.44
C SER A 23 -2.31 -7.86 -0.73
N LEU A 24 -2.57 -6.58 -0.49
CA LEU A 24 -2.96 -5.63 -1.53
C LEU A 24 -1.88 -5.55 -2.62
N SER A 25 -0.61 -5.56 -2.21
CA SER A 25 0.53 -5.65 -3.12
C SER A 25 0.47 -6.86 -4.07
N CYS A 26 0.09 -8.04 -3.58
CA CYS A 26 -0.05 -9.23 -4.43
C CYS A 26 -1.30 -9.19 -5.29
N GLN A 27 -2.40 -8.63 -4.80
CA GLN A 27 -3.60 -8.41 -5.61
C GLN A 27 -3.29 -7.49 -6.81
N LEU A 28 -2.51 -6.42 -6.59
CA LEU A 28 -2.06 -5.52 -7.66
C LEU A 28 -1.08 -6.23 -8.61
N HIS A 29 -0.10 -6.97 -8.08
CA HIS A 29 0.88 -7.69 -8.90
C HIS A 29 0.21 -8.75 -9.80
N SER A 30 -0.77 -9.47 -9.26
CA SER A 30 -1.54 -10.50 -9.97
C SER A 30 -2.65 -9.93 -10.86
N GLY A 31 -2.92 -8.62 -10.80
CA GLY A 31 -3.97 -7.97 -11.55
C GLY A 31 -5.39 -8.32 -11.08
N GLN A 32 -5.56 -8.71 -9.81
CA GLN A 32 -6.87 -8.98 -9.18
C GLN A 32 -7.66 -7.69 -8.90
N PHE A 33 -6.98 -6.54 -8.80
CA PHE A 33 -7.61 -5.23 -8.65
C PHE A 33 -8.18 -4.73 -9.99
N MET A 34 -9.08 -5.51 -10.60
CA MET A 34 -9.77 -5.17 -11.85
C MET A 34 -11.19 -4.77 -11.49
N VAL A 35 -11.39 -3.54 -11.05
CA VAL A 35 -12.75 -3.01 -10.82
C VAL A 35 -13.36 -2.71 -12.19
N ASP A 36 -14.19 -3.63 -12.69
CA ASP A 36 -15.16 -3.45 -13.77
C ASP A 36 -14.69 -2.69 -15.04
N GLY A 37 -13.60 -3.14 -15.71
CA GLY A 37 -13.35 -2.65 -17.08
C GLY A 37 -11.96 -2.87 -17.68
N VAL A 38 -11.78 -4.00 -18.37
CA VAL A 38 -10.98 -4.20 -19.60
C VAL A 38 -9.61 -3.50 -19.69
N GLY A 39 -8.59 -4.01 -18.97
CA GLY A 39 -7.19 -3.76 -19.36
C GLY A 39 -6.17 -3.94 -18.23
N ARG A 40 -4.93 -4.29 -18.59
CA ARG A 40 -3.79 -4.19 -17.66
C ARG A 40 -3.64 -2.73 -17.23
N PRO A 41 -3.33 -2.43 -15.95
CA PRO A 41 -3.17 -1.05 -15.50
C PRO A 41 -2.08 -0.35 -16.32
N LYS A 42 -2.26 0.94 -16.56
CA LYS A 42 -1.15 1.76 -17.05
C LYS A 42 -0.18 1.97 -15.89
N VAL A 43 1.05 1.50 -16.02
CA VAL A 43 2.07 1.59 -14.98
C VAL A 43 3.08 2.67 -15.31
N SER A 44 3.37 3.57 -14.37
CA SER A 44 4.42 4.58 -14.51
C SER A 44 5.21 4.74 -13.22
N ALA A 45 6.55 4.70 -13.32
CA ALA A 45 7.42 5.00 -12.20
C ALA A 45 7.45 6.51 -11.91
N PHE A 46 7.70 6.87 -10.65
CA PHE A 46 7.86 8.25 -10.23
C PHE A 46 8.95 8.39 -9.18
N ILE A 47 9.53 9.59 -9.13
CA ILE A 47 10.53 10.02 -8.16
C ILE A 47 10.04 11.36 -7.60
N TRP A 48 9.85 11.43 -6.29
CA TRP A 48 9.41 12.66 -5.62
C TRP A 48 10.44 13.22 -4.65
N ALA A 49 11.39 12.41 -4.17
CA ALA A 49 12.55 12.87 -3.40
C ALA A 49 13.84 12.53 -4.13
N THR A 50 14.79 13.45 -4.06
CA THR A 50 16.15 13.27 -4.58
C THR A 50 17.13 13.41 -3.42
N GLY A 51 17.06 12.47 -2.46
CA GLY A 51 17.88 12.55 -1.23
C GLY A 51 19.37 12.37 -1.49
N HIS A 52 19.76 11.51 -2.44
CA HIS A 52 21.17 11.09 -2.61
C HIS A 52 21.58 10.80 -4.06
N GLY A 53 20.89 11.34 -5.06
CA GLY A 53 21.15 11.00 -6.46
C GLY A 53 20.88 12.14 -7.44
N SER A 54 21.41 11.99 -8.65
CA SER A 54 21.23 12.89 -9.79
C SER A 54 19.86 12.75 -10.49
N ALA A 55 18.95 11.95 -9.95
CA ALA A 55 17.63 11.77 -10.52
C ALA A 55 16.83 13.08 -10.50
N THR A 56 16.09 13.36 -11.57
CA THR A 56 15.18 14.52 -11.61
C THR A 56 13.83 14.12 -11.02
N PRO A 57 13.22 14.92 -10.12
CA PRO A 57 11.88 14.64 -9.64
C PRO A 57 10.89 14.60 -10.81
N THR A 58 10.01 13.60 -10.82
CA THR A 58 8.96 13.44 -11.82
C THR A 58 7.92 14.56 -11.75
N GLY A 59 7.73 15.15 -10.56
CA GLY A 59 6.65 16.11 -10.30
C GLY A 59 5.29 15.43 -10.29
N SER A 60 4.28 16.14 -10.79
CA SER A 60 2.90 15.66 -10.85
C SER A 60 2.73 14.46 -11.77
N ILE A 61 1.85 13.53 -11.40
CA ILE A 61 1.57 12.31 -12.17
C ILE A 61 0.18 12.43 -12.80
N GLN A 62 0.11 12.29 -14.13
CA GLN A 62 -1.16 12.30 -14.85
C GLN A 62 -1.78 10.91 -14.90
N THR A 63 -3.00 10.79 -14.38
CA THR A 63 -3.77 9.54 -14.35
C THR A 63 -5.18 9.78 -14.91
N ARG A 64 -5.94 8.70 -15.15
CA ARG A 64 -7.32 8.77 -15.59
C ARG A 64 -8.30 9.29 -14.54
N ILE A 65 -7.93 9.23 -13.25
CA ILE A 65 -8.75 9.80 -12.17
C ILE A 65 -8.42 11.27 -11.88
N GLY A 66 -7.35 11.81 -12.48
CA GLY A 66 -6.89 13.19 -12.30
C GLY A 66 -5.37 13.31 -12.18
N ARG A 67 -4.91 14.52 -11.87
CA ARG A 67 -3.51 14.83 -11.61
C ARG A 67 -3.17 14.59 -10.14
N ILE A 68 -2.23 13.69 -9.87
CA ILE A 68 -1.70 13.45 -8.54
C ILE A 68 -0.49 14.36 -8.33
N ASP A 69 -0.61 15.30 -7.41
CA ASP A 69 0.45 16.25 -7.08
C ASP A 69 1.13 15.83 -5.75
N PRO A 70 2.47 15.65 -5.74
CA PRO A 70 3.19 15.59 -4.48
C PRO A 70 3.21 16.98 -3.84
N VAL A 71 2.95 17.06 -2.54
CA VAL A 71 3.08 18.29 -1.76
C VAL A 71 3.82 18.02 -0.46
N GLU A 72 4.51 19.02 0.04
CA GLU A 72 5.10 18.97 1.38
C GLU A 72 3.97 18.93 2.41
N GLY A 73 3.99 17.90 3.24
CA GLY A 73 3.07 17.72 4.36
C GLY A 73 3.71 18.19 5.67
N ARG A 74 3.09 17.81 6.79
CA ARG A 74 3.61 18.11 8.12
C ARG A 74 4.87 17.28 8.40
N ASP A 75 5.79 17.84 9.20
CA ASP A 75 6.96 17.13 9.71
C ASP A 75 7.83 16.53 8.59
N TYR A 76 7.91 17.24 7.45
CA TYR A 76 8.62 16.82 6.23
C TYR A 76 8.09 15.53 5.57
N LYS A 77 6.99 14.95 6.08
CA LYS A 77 6.30 13.82 5.47
C LYS A 77 5.54 14.30 4.23
N ARG A 78 5.37 13.45 3.22
CA ARG A 78 4.66 13.84 1.99
C ARG A 78 3.16 13.75 2.17
N ALA A 79 2.47 14.79 1.72
CA ALA A 79 1.05 14.75 1.44
C ALA A 79 0.83 14.68 -0.09
N ILE A 80 -0.35 14.26 -0.50
CA ILE A 80 -0.71 14.17 -1.91
C ILE A 80 -2.03 14.88 -2.17
N ARG A 81 -2.17 15.44 -3.37
CA ARG A 81 -3.41 16.04 -3.85
C ARG A 81 -3.89 15.37 -5.12
N LEU A 82 -5.20 15.28 -5.30
CA LEU A 82 -5.85 14.93 -6.56
C LEU A 82 -6.53 16.18 -7.13
N ASP A 83 -6.08 16.63 -8.30
CA ASP A 83 -6.55 17.87 -8.95
C ASP A 83 -6.53 19.07 -7.99
N GLY A 84 -5.45 19.18 -7.20
CA GLY A 84 -5.27 20.24 -6.21
C GLY A 84 -6.05 20.05 -4.90
N LYS A 85 -6.90 19.03 -4.77
CA LYS A 85 -7.62 18.72 -3.52
C LYS A 85 -6.80 17.75 -2.65
N PRO A 86 -6.64 18.01 -1.34
CA PRO A 86 -5.88 17.11 -0.47
C PRO A 86 -6.57 15.74 -0.36
N ILE A 87 -5.75 14.68 -0.42
CA ILE A 87 -6.16 13.32 -0.06
C ILE A 87 -5.72 13.09 1.38
N LEU A 88 -6.63 12.58 2.21
CA LEU A 88 -6.31 12.17 3.57
C LEU A 88 -5.65 10.79 3.54
N LEU A 89 -4.35 10.77 3.81
CA LEU A 89 -3.60 9.53 3.95
C LEU A 89 -3.83 8.92 5.34
N PRO A 90 -3.97 7.59 5.44
CA PRO A 90 -3.99 6.91 6.74
C PRO A 90 -2.64 7.09 7.44
N THR A 91 -2.66 7.14 8.77
CA THR A 91 -1.48 7.52 9.58
C THR A 91 -0.28 6.63 9.33
N GLU A 92 -0.51 5.33 9.15
CA GLU A 92 0.50 4.32 8.85
C GLU A 92 1.21 4.56 7.51
N ALA A 93 0.60 5.29 6.57
CA ALA A 93 1.20 5.61 5.27
C ALA A 93 1.97 6.94 5.28
N HIS A 94 1.93 7.71 6.37
CA HIS A 94 2.62 9.00 6.49
C HIS A 94 4.14 8.78 6.49
N SER A 95 4.78 9.17 5.40
CA SER A 95 6.20 8.91 5.16
C SER A 95 6.83 9.95 4.26
N VAL A 96 8.15 10.01 4.27
CA VAL A 96 8.93 10.65 3.21
C VAL A 96 8.96 9.69 2.02
N VAL A 97 8.18 10.00 0.97
CA VAL A 97 8.10 9.16 -0.25
C VAL A 97 9.22 9.46 -1.24
N GLY A 98 10.17 8.53 -1.40
CA GLY A 98 11.29 8.72 -2.32
C GLY A 98 10.91 8.45 -3.78
N PHE A 99 10.50 7.21 -4.02
CA PHE A 99 10.23 6.66 -5.34
C PHE A 99 9.12 5.63 -5.27
N GLY A 100 8.49 5.37 -6.41
CA GLY A 100 7.45 4.36 -6.51
C GLY A 100 6.95 4.14 -7.92
N LYS A 101 5.86 3.38 -8.02
CA LYS A 101 5.10 3.13 -9.25
C LYS A 101 3.63 3.45 -9.02
N VAL A 102 3.00 3.99 -10.05
CA VAL A 102 1.57 4.25 -10.13
C VAL A 102 0.94 3.19 -11.01
N TYR A 103 -0.15 2.59 -10.55
CA TYR A 103 -0.96 1.64 -11.30
C TYR A 103 -2.33 2.28 -11.55
N ASP A 104 -2.58 2.69 -12.79
CA ASP A 104 -3.83 3.35 -13.20
C ASP A 104 -4.79 2.33 -13.83
N PHE A 105 -5.87 2.05 -13.10
CA PHE A 105 -6.95 1.14 -13.46
C PHE A 105 -8.18 1.85 -14.06
N GLY A 106 -8.07 3.13 -14.43
CA GLY A 106 -9.18 3.90 -15.01
C GLY A 106 -10.16 4.50 -14.01
N GLY A 107 -10.71 3.69 -13.11
CA GLY A 107 -11.60 4.16 -12.03
C GLY A 107 -10.89 4.45 -10.71
N THR A 108 -9.72 3.84 -10.52
CA THR A 108 -8.89 3.88 -9.32
C THR A 108 -7.42 3.92 -9.71
N VAL A 109 -6.60 4.42 -8.80
CA VAL A 109 -5.15 4.43 -8.92
C VAL A 109 -4.54 3.85 -7.65
N ALA A 110 -3.61 2.91 -7.81
CA ALA A 110 -2.75 2.48 -6.71
C ALA A 110 -1.39 3.17 -6.80
N LEU A 111 -0.94 3.75 -5.68
CA LEU A 111 0.43 4.23 -5.51
C LEU A 111 1.17 3.22 -4.66
N ALA A 112 2.17 2.54 -5.24
CA ALA A 112 3.08 1.66 -4.53
C ALA A 112 4.43 2.37 -4.43
N TYR A 113 4.93 2.65 -3.24
CA TYR A 113 6.15 3.42 -3.05
C TYR A 113 6.99 2.98 -1.84
N LEU A 114 8.27 3.36 -1.87
CA LEU A 114 9.11 3.30 -0.67
C LEU A 114 8.96 4.59 0.11
N GLY A 115 8.61 4.44 1.39
CA GLY A 115 8.41 5.54 2.32
C GLY A 115 9.27 5.37 3.57
N GLU A 116 9.98 6.42 3.95
CA GLU A 116 10.62 6.49 5.26
C GLU A 116 9.59 7.04 6.26
N ARG A 117 9.03 6.14 7.06
CA ARG A 117 8.18 6.50 8.21
C ARG A 117 9.07 6.86 9.41
N GLU A 118 8.44 7.30 10.48
CA GLU A 118 9.14 7.75 11.69
C GLU A 118 9.91 6.63 12.37
N GLU A 119 9.38 5.41 12.30
CA GLU A 119 10.00 4.18 12.80
C GLU A 119 10.97 3.52 11.82
N ASP A 120 11.09 4.03 10.59
CA ASP A 120 11.96 3.48 9.56
C ASP A 120 13.32 4.18 9.55
N SER A 121 14.29 3.61 8.85
CA SER A 121 15.55 4.28 8.50
C SER A 121 15.69 4.34 6.99
N SER A 122 16.50 5.26 6.48
CA SER A 122 16.70 5.41 5.03
C SER A 122 17.30 4.16 4.36
N ALA A 123 18.01 3.31 5.12
CA ALA A 123 18.51 2.03 4.64
C ALA A 123 17.45 0.92 4.59
N ARG A 124 16.34 1.10 5.30
CA ARG A 124 15.24 0.14 5.43
C ARG A 124 13.90 0.89 5.41
N PRO A 125 13.53 1.51 4.27
CA PRO A 125 12.22 2.16 4.12
C PRO A 125 11.11 1.11 4.09
N SER A 126 9.90 1.52 4.48
CA SER A 126 8.71 0.68 4.31
C SER A 126 8.25 0.64 2.86
N GLN A 127 7.65 -0.49 2.47
CA GLN A 127 6.86 -0.56 1.24
C GLN A 127 5.43 -0.21 1.57
N ILE A 128 4.87 0.75 0.86
CA ILE A 128 3.53 1.25 1.13
C ILE A 128 2.73 1.19 -0.16
N VAL A 129 1.50 0.70 -0.05
CA VAL A 129 0.53 0.70 -1.14
C VAL A 129 -0.71 1.44 -0.66
N ILE A 130 -1.17 2.43 -1.41
CA ILE A 130 -2.46 3.09 -1.19
C ILE A 130 -3.27 3.09 -2.46
N VAL A 131 -4.58 2.84 -2.36
CA VAL A 131 -5.51 2.90 -3.49
C VAL A 131 -6.44 4.09 -3.32
N ILE A 132 -6.50 4.92 -4.35
CA ILE A 132 -7.28 6.15 -4.38
C ILE A 132 -8.36 6.01 -5.47
N ASN A 133 -9.60 6.36 -5.11
CA ASN A 133 -10.69 6.44 -6.08
C ASN A 133 -10.78 7.84 -6.72
N LYS A 134 -11.64 7.98 -7.73
CA LYS A 134 -11.89 9.26 -8.40
C LYS A 134 -12.41 10.39 -7.49
N ALA A 135 -12.98 10.06 -6.32
CA ALA A 135 -13.41 11.07 -5.35
C ALA A 135 -12.24 11.64 -4.53
N GLY A 136 -11.03 11.10 -4.67
CA GLY A 136 -9.87 11.46 -3.86
C GLY A 136 -9.88 10.81 -2.47
N SER A 137 -10.64 9.72 -2.30
CA SER A 137 -10.63 8.94 -1.06
C SER A 137 -9.67 7.76 -1.17
N VAL A 138 -8.89 7.51 -0.12
CA VAL A 138 -8.15 6.26 0.04
C VAL A 138 -9.17 5.17 0.39
N ILE A 139 -9.29 4.16 -0.47
CA ILE A 139 -10.26 3.06 -0.32
C ILE A 139 -9.62 1.76 0.17
N ASP A 140 -8.30 1.65 0.05
CA ASP A 140 -7.51 0.54 0.59
C ASP A 140 -6.07 1.00 0.81
N SER A 141 -5.38 0.39 1.76
CA SER A 141 -3.98 0.67 2.07
C SER A 141 -3.29 -0.48 2.78
N GLU A 142 -2.02 -0.68 2.45
CA GLU A 142 -1.16 -1.68 3.07
C GLU A 142 0.23 -1.08 3.31
N VAL A 143 0.83 -1.45 4.45
CA VAL A 143 2.19 -1.06 4.82
C VAL A 143 2.96 -2.30 5.23
N LEU A 144 4.06 -2.57 4.53
CA LEU A 144 5.07 -3.53 4.96
C LEU A 144 6.26 -2.75 5.58
N PRO A 145 6.47 -2.85 6.90
CA PRO A 145 7.55 -2.16 7.59
C PRO A 145 8.93 -2.54 7.04
N GLY A 146 9.85 -1.58 6.96
CA GLY A 146 11.24 -1.87 6.57
C GLY A 146 12.00 -2.77 7.56
N THR A 147 11.49 -2.88 8.79
CA THR A 147 11.97 -3.78 9.85
C THR A 147 11.39 -5.20 9.76
N ALA A 148 10.45 -5.46 8.85
CA ALA A 148 9.85 -6.77 8.68
C ALA A 148 10.93 -7.83 8.41
N THR A 149 10.97 -8.86 9.26
CA THR A 149 11.94 -9.97 9.18
C THR A 149 11.53 -11.02 8.14
N ASN A 150 10.25 -11.05 7.79
CA ASN A 150 9.70 -11.82 6.70
C ASN A 150 8.72 -10.91 5.94
N PRO A 151 8.88 -10.69 4.62
CA PRO A 151 7.94 -9.89 3.85
C PRO A 151 6.51 -10.46 3.84
N GLY A 152 6.31 -11.69 4.35
CA GLY A 152 5.00 -12.33 4.42
C GLY A 152 4.44 -12.52 3.02
N SER A 153 3.11 -12.42 2.89
CA SER A 153 2.42 -12.51 1.60
C SER A 153 2.60 -11.26 0.73
N HIS A 154 3.50 -10.32 1.03
CA HIS A 154 3.65 -9.08 0.25
C HIS A 154 4.45 -9.31 -1.05
N CYS A 155 3.91 -8.89 -2.18
CA CYS A 155 4.60 -8.96 -3.47
C CYS A 155 5.43 -7.69 -3.68
N LEU A 156 6.64 -7.82 -4.24
CA LEU A 156 7.45 -6.67 -4.61
C LEU A 156 6.84 -6.01 -5.86
N LEU A 157 6.39 -4.76 -5.73
CA LEU A 157 5.88 -3.95 -6.83
C LEU A 157 6.94 -2.99 -7.38
N ILE A 158 7.90 -2.62 -6.54
CA ILE A 158 8.87 -1.56 -6.80
C ILE A 158 10.26 -2.19 -6.94
N ASP A 159 10.42 -3.01 -7.98
CA ASP A 159 11.74 -3.40 -8.50
C ASP A 159 12.47 -2.20 -9.10
#